data_AF-A0A2R6ESY8-F1
#
_entry.id   AF-A0A2R6ESY8-F1
#
_cell.length_a   1.000
_cell.length_b   1.000
_cell.length_c   1.000
_cell.angle_alpha   90.00
_cell.angle_beta   90.00
_cell.angle_gamma   90.00
#
_symmetry.space_group_name_H-M   'P 1'
#
loop_
_entity.id
_entity.type
_entity.pdbx_description
1 polymer ?
#
loop_
_entity_poly.entity_id
_entity_poly.type
_entity_poly.pdbx_seq_one_letter_code
_entity_poly.pdbx_strand_id
1 'polypeptide(L)'
;MLEFTIQSEAFPFGRAVSGGKGGLVTLERLVPLGESRIPFLWVDRADYDEFEERLRASDIVKHVEALTRVDGSVLYYVEWYPEHETFLNGLYNTGATILQAEGDGAWEFALRFNNPADLTQFHQFYQQHDFPVHIDRV
;
A
#
# COMPACT_ATOMS: atom_id res chain seq x y z
N MET A 1 9.63 -3.77 16.35
CA MET A 1 9.13 -2.93 15.24
C MET A 1 9.51 -3.70 14.00
N LEU A 2 8.56 -4.02 13.15
CA LEU A 2 8.83 -4.91 12.03
C LEU A 2 9.09 -4.10 10.77
N GLU A 3 10.21 -4.33 10.12
CA GLU A 3 10.52 -3.80 8.79
C GLU A 3 10.58 -4.98 7.81
N PHE A 4 9.93 -4.85 6.66
CA PHE A 4 9.93 -5.87 5.64
C PHE A 4 9.76 -5.28 4.25
N THR A 5 10.20 -6.06 3.26
CA THR A 5 10.09 -5.74 1.85
C THR A 5 9.19 -6.74 1.12
N ILE A 6 8.41 -6.27 0.15
CA ILE A 6 7.60 -7.11 -0.76
C ILE A 6 7.60 -6.51 -2.17
N GLN A 7 7.69 -7.35 -3.21
CA GLN A 7 7.63 -6.86 -4.60
C GLN A 7 6.24 -6.32 -4.94
N SER A 8 6.15 -5.25 -5.72
CA SER A 8 4.87 -4.65 -6.12
C SER A 8 3.95 -5.67 -6.78
N GLU A 9 4.51 -6.56 -7.60
CA GLU A 9 3.78 -7.59 -8.32
C GLU A 9 3.13 -8.62 -7.40
N ALA A 10 3.66 -8.79 -6.19
CA ALA A 10 3.27 -9.83 -5.26
C ALA A 10 1.99 -9.52 -4.46
N PHE A 11 1.48 -8.29 -4.51
CA PHE A 11 0.23 -7.92 -3.82
C PHE A 11 -0.63 -6.95 -4.66
N PRO A 12 -1.95 -6.87 -4.43
CA PRO A 12 -2.84 -6.21 -5.37
C PRO A 12 -2.58 -4.70 -5.48
N PHE A 13 -2.47 -3.99 -4.37
CA PHE A 13 -2.19 -2.55 -4.36
C PHE A 13 -0.87 -2.20 -5.03
N GLY A 14 0.19 -2.96 -4.76
CA GLY A 14 1.50 -2.80 -5.40
C GLY A 14 1.39 -2.88 -6.92
N ARG A 15 0.63 -3.86 -7.44
CA ARG A 15 0.39 -4.01 -8.89
C ARG A 15 -0.35 -2.83 -9.50
N ALA A 16 -1.31 -2.26 -8.79
CA ALA A 16 -2.11 -1.17 -9.32
C ALA A 16 -1.31 0.12 -9.47
N VAL A 17 -0.42 0.38 -8.51
CA VAL A 17 0.41 1.59 -8.49
C VAL A 17 1.75 1.43 -9.23
N SER A 18 2.14 0.21 -9.60
CA SER A 18 3.37 -0.05 -10.35
C SER A 18 3.24 0.21 -11.86
N GLY A 19 4.37 0.10 -12.57
CA GLY A 19 4.46 0.25 -14.03
C GLY A 19 4.86 1.64 -14.53
N GLY A 20 4.98 1.74 -15.85
CA GLY A 20 5.40 2.97 -16.54
C GLY A 20 6.90 3.24 -16.37
N LYS A 21 7.26 4.51 -16.18
CA LYS A 21 8.67 4.94 -16.06
C LYS A 21 9.27 4.83 -14.65
N GLY A 22 8.60 4.11 -13.75
CA GLY A 22 8.95 4.07 -12.32
C GLY A 22 8.61 5.39 -11.63
N GLY A 23 8.78 5.40 -10.30
CA GLY A 23 8.48 6.54 -9.46
C GLY A 23 8.12 6.13 -8.05
N LEU A 24 8.45 6.97 -7.08
CA LEU A 24 8.20 6.67 -5.67
C LEU A 24 6.72 6.88 -5.37
N VAL A 25 6.09 5.83 -4.86
CA VAL A 25 4.74 5.89 -4.28
C VAL A 25 4.87 5.74 -2.78
N THR A 26 4.44 6.74 -2.02
CA THR A 26 4.41 6.70 -0.56
C THR A 26 2.95 6.70 -0.12
N LEU A 27 2.57 5.66 0.62
CA LEU A 27 1.26 5.54 1.24
C LEU A 27 1.29 6.28 2.58
N GLU A 28 0.51 7.35 2.69
CA GLU A 28 0.32 8.01 3.98
C GLU A 28 -0.38 7.04 4.94
N ARG A 29 -0.12 7.24 6.24
CA ARG A 29 -0.65 6.39 7.31
C ARG A 29 -2.14 6.14 7.10
N LEU A 30 -2.47 4.89 6.81
CA LEU A 30 -3.84 4.42 6.71
C LEU A 30 -4.52 4.57 8.07
N VAL A 31 -5.47 5.50 8.15
CA VAL A 31 -6.38 5.60 9.30
C VAL A 31 -7.71 4.97 8.87
N PRO A 32 -8.20 3.95 9.58
CA PRO A 32 -9.50 3.38 9.28
C PRO A 32 -10.61 4.41 9.50
N LEU A 33 -11.32 4.77 8.43
CA LEU A 33 -12.50 5.64 8.50
C LEU A 33 -13.75 4.78 8.35
N GLY A 34 -14.15 4.12 9.44
CA GLY A 34 -15.30 3.22 9.44
C GLY A 34 -15.07 1.96 8.60
N GLU A 35 -15.95 1.70 7.63
CA GLU A 35 -15.86 0.53 6.74
C GLU A 35 -14.96 0.77 5.52
N SER A 36 -14.69 2.03 5.16
CA SER A 36 -13.82 2.38 4.03
C SER A 36 -12.37 2.52 4.48
N ARG A 37 -11.49 1.86 3.72
CA ARG A 37 -10.05 1.91 3.92
C ARG A 37 -9.49 2.86 2.87
N ILE A 38 -9.21 4.08 3.31
CA ILE A 38 -8.94 5.21 2.42
C ILE A 38 -7.51 5.68 2.68
N PRO A 39 -6.54 5.35 1.80
CA PRO A 39 -5.22 5.98 1.80
C PRO A 39 -5.24 7.36 1.14
N PHE A 40 -4.26 8.16 1.56
CA PHE A 40 -3.68 9.18 0.70
C PHE A 40 -2.34 8.66 0.16
N LEU A 41 -2.05 8.92 -1.10
CA LEU A 41 -0.82 8.52 -1.76
C LEU A 41 -0.06 9.75 -2.23
N TRP A 42 1.15 9.92 -1.76
CA TRP A 42 2.12 10.77 -2.43
C TRP A 42 2.76 9.99 -3.56
N VAL A 43 2.79 10.60 -4.73
CA VAL A 43 3.42 10.01 -5.91
C VAL A 43 4.37 11.05 -6.49
N ASP A 44 5.63 10.65 -6.66
CA ASP A 44 6.65 11.40 -7.36
C ASP A 44 7.09 10.63 -8.60
N ARG A 45 6.62 11.07 -9.77
CA ARG A 45 6.89 10.43 -11.07
C ARG A 45 6.77 11.42 -12.23
N ALA A 46 7.26 11.01 -13.40
CA ALA A 46 7.24 11.84 -14.61
C ALA A 46 6.01 11.61 -15.53
N ASP A 47 5.27 10.51 -15.33
CA ASP A 47 4.21 9.99 -16.22
C ASP A 47 2.85 9.94 -15.50
N TYR A 48 2.40 11.07 -14.97
CA TYR A 48 1.14 11.16 -14.19
C TYR A 48 -0.11 10.74 -14.97
N ASP A 49 -0.26 11.17 -16.22
CA ASP A 49 -1.46 10.84 -17.01
C ASP A 49 -1.59 9.33 -17.22
N GLU A 50 -0.48 8.66 -17.58
CA GLU A 50 -0.44 7.20 -17.75
C GLU A 50 -0.70 6.47 -16.42
N PHE A 51 -0.14 6.98 -15.32
CA PHE A 51 -0.38 6.43 -13.99
C PHE A 51 -1.85 6.51 -13.58
N GLU A 52 -2.48 7.68 -13.76
CA GLU A 52 -3.89 7.88 -13.44
C GLU A 52 -4.81 7.01 -14.31
N GLU A 53 -4.50 6.86 -15.60
CA GLU A 53 -5.22 5.95 -16.50
C GLU A 53 -5.12 4.49 -16.02
N ARG A 54 -3.92 4.03 -15.63
CA ARG A 54 -3.73 2.68 -15.09
C ARG A 54 -4.47 2.47 -13.78
N LEU A 55 -4.43 3.44 -12.87
CA LEU A 55 -5.19 3.36 -11.62
C LEU A 55 -6.69 3.26 -11.89
N ARG A 56 -7.25 4.09 -12.77
CA ARG A 56 -8.68 4.03 -13.13
C ARG A 56 -9.06 2.73 -13.84
N ALA A 57 -8.14 2.12 -14.57
CA ALA A 57 -8.35 0.84 -15.26
C ALA A 57 -8.14 -0.39 -14.35
N SER A 58 -7.60 -0.20 -13.14
CA SER A 58 -7.34 -1.28 -12.20
C SER A 58 -8.63 -1.87 -11.64
N ASP A 59 -8.69 -3.19 -11.52
CA ASP A 59 -9.79 -3.91 -10.89
C ASP A 59 -9.87 -3.69 -9.38
N ILE A 60 -8.76 -3.30 -8.74
CA ILE A 60 -8.75 -3.04 -7.30
C ILE A 60 -9.24 -1.63 -6.95
N VAL A 61 -9.05 -0.65 -7.85
CA VAL A 61 -9.31 0.76 -7.55
C VAL A 61 -10.78 1.07 -7.83
N LYS A 62 -11.49 1.51 -6.79
CA LYS A 62 -12.88 1.95 -6.87
C LYS A 62 -12.99 3.43 -7.24
N HIS A 63 -12.09 4.25 -6.69
CA HIS A 63 -12.05 5.68 -6.96
C HIS A 63 -10.63 6.21 -6.82
N VAL A 64 -10.27 7.17 -7.67
CA VAL A 64 -9.02 7.92 -7.56
C VAL A 64 -9.27 9.39 -7.89
N GLU A 65 -8.77 10.27 -7.04
CA GLU A 65 -8.86 11.72 -7.19
C GLU A 65 -7.50 12.37 -6.88
N ALA A 66 -7.01 13.21 -7.78
CA ALA A 66 -5.84 14.05 -7.52
C ALA A 66 -6.26 15.26 -6.68
N LEU A 67 -5.85 15.31 -5.42
CA LEU A 67 -6.25 16.37 -4.48
C LEU A 67 -5.37 17.60 -4.58
N THR A 68 -4.05 17.40 -4.71
CA THR A 68 -3.09 18.49 -4.84
C THR A 68 -1.87 18.09 -5.66
N ARG A 69 -1.25 19.08 -6.30
CA ARG A 69 0.02 18.94 -7.01
C ARG A 69 0.98 19.99 -6.47
N VAL A 70 2.11 19.56 -5.92
CA VAL A 70 3.10 20.43 -5.28
C VAL A 70 4.51 19.88 -5.49
N ASP A 71 5.45 20.76 -5.82
CA ASP A 71 6.89 20.44 -5.95
C ASP A 71 7.21 19.22 -6.83
N GLY A 72 6.41 18.98 -7.87
CA GLY A 72 6.60 17.84 -8.76
C GLY A 72 5.96 16.54 -8.27
N SER A 73 5.39 16.50 -7.06
CA SER A 73 4.62 15.39 -6.50
C SER A 73 3.10 15.63 -6.57
N VAL A 74 2.32 14.57 -6.50
CA VAL A 74 0.85 14.62 -6.47
C VAL A 74 0.33 13.82 -5.29
N LEU A 75 -0.62 14.40 -4.57
CA LEU A 75 -1.39 13.71 -3.54
C LEU A 75 -2.67 13.15 -4.16
N TYR A 76 -2.83 11.84 -4.10
CA TYR A 76 -4.06 11.17 -4.50
C TYR A 76 -4.86 10.71 -3.29
N TYR A 77 -6.16 10.89 -3.37
CA TYR A 77 -7.12 10.08 -2.63
C TYR A 77 -7.38 8.82 -3.44
N VAL A 78 -7.25 7.65 -2.82
CA VAL A 78 -7.57 6.36 -3.47
C VAL A 78 -8.54 5.59 -2.59
N GLU A 79 -9.60 5.06 -3.19
CA GLU A 79 -10.49 4.09 -2.58
C GLU A 79 -10.37 2.79 -3.38
N TRP A 80 -10.24 1.66 -2.70
CA TRP A 80 -10.22 0.34 -3.33
C TRP A 80 -11.46 -0.48 -2.96
N TYR A 81 -11.79 -1.45 -3.80
CA TYR A 81 -12.77 -2.49 -3.49
C TYR A 81 -12.20 -3.39 -2.37
N PRO A 82 -12.84 -3.45 -1.17
CA PRO A 82 -12.33 -4.24 -0.05
C PRO A 82 -12.12 -5.73 -0.37
N GLU A 83 -12.93 -6.27 -1.28
CA GLU A 83 -12.87 -7.64 -1.77
C GLU A 83 -11.68 -7.92 -2.69
N HIS A 84 -11.08 -6.89 -3.30
CA HIS A 84 -9.99 -7.04 -4.27
C HIS A 84 -8.61 -6.71 -3.68
N GLU A 85 -8.55 -5.88 -2.63
CA GLU A 85 -7.30 -5.58 -1.94
C GLU A 85 -7.12 -6.46 -0.71
N THR A 86 -6.37 -7.56 -0.83
CA THR A 86 -6.19 -8.51 0.28
C THR A 86 -5.06 -8.14 1.24
N PHE A 87 -3.99 -7.50 0.74
CA PHE A 87 -2.75 -7.34 1.51
C PHE A 87 -2.83 -6.21 2.53
N LEU A 88 -3.09 -4.98 2.07
CA LEU A 88 -3.29 -3.83 2.94
C LEU A 88 -4.49 -4.07 3.86
N ASN A 89 -5.49 -4.80 3.39
CA ASN A 89 -6.63 -5.13 4.21
C ASN A 89 -6.29 -6.09 5.35
N GLY A 90 -5.56 -7.16 5.03
CA GLY A 90 -5.11 -8.12 6.03
C GLY A 90 -4.15 -7.48 7.02
N LEU A 91 -3.19 -6.67 6.55
CA LEU A 91 -2.26 -5.91 7.38
C LEU A 91 -3.01 -5.09 8.44
N TYR A 92 -4.02 -4.32 8.03
CA TYR A 92 -4.87 -3.59 8.97
C TYR A 92 -5.58 -4.51 9.99
N ASN A 93 -6.11 -5.65 9.53
CA ASN A 93 -6.83 -6.59 10.39
C ASN A 93 -5.94 -7.27 11.45
N THR A 94 -4.60 -7.18 11.32
CA THR A 94 -3.65 -7.65 12.35
C THR A 94 -3.50 -6.70 13.53
N GLY A 95 -4.06 -5.48 13.45
CA GLY A 95 -3.85 -4.45 14.47
C GLY A 95 -2.51 -3.71 14.35
N ALA A 96 -1.73 -3.99 13.30
CA ALA A 96 -0.51 -3.26 12.99
C ALA A 96 -0.79 -1.78 12.66
N THR A 97 0.02 -0.88 13.22
CA THR A 97 0.12 0.50 12.76
C THR A 97 1.20 0.61 11.69
N ILE A 98 0.85 1.09 10.50
CA ILE A 98 1.82 1.43 9.45
C ILE A 98 2.52 2.74 9.83
N LEU A 99 3.83 2.68 10.00
CA LEU A 99 4.69 3.84 10.22
C LEU A 99 5.20 4.41 8.89
N GLN A 100 5.55 3.52 7.96
CA GLN A 100 6.03 3.83 6.61
C GLN A 100 5.57 2.72 5.67
N ALA A 101 5.19 3.10 4.46
CA ALA A 101 4.87 2.20 3.36
C ALA A 101 5.15 2.96 2.07
N GLU A 102 6.21 2.58 1.35
CA GLU A 102 6.55 3.21 0.09
C GLU A 102 7.21 2.24 -0.86
N GLY A 103 7.13 2.49 -2.16
CA GLY A 103 7.78 1.64 -3.13
C GLY A 103 7.95 2.24 -4.51
N ASP A 104 8.99 1.76 -5.19
CA ASP A 104 9.26 1.91 -6.62
C ASP A 104 9.74 0.53 -7.12
N GLY A 105 8.80 -0.29 -7.57
CA GLY A 105 9.04 -1.71 -7.89
C GLY A 105 9.02 -2.62 -6.65
N ALA A 106 9.84 -2.35 -5.64
CA ALA A 106 9.76 -3.02 -4.33
C ALA A 106 9.16 -2.08 -3.29
N TRP A 107 8.32 -2.62 -2.40
CA TRP A 107 7.71 -1.89 -1.30
C TRP A 107 8.40 -2.20 0.02
N GLU A 108 8.78 -1.14 0.73
CA GLU A 108 9.29 -1.18 2.08
C GLU A 108 8.17 -0.79 3.05
N PHE A 109 7.96 -1.62 4.07
CA PHE A 109 6.98 -1.39 5.13
C PHE A 109 7.65 -1.36 6.49
N ALA A 110 7.33 -0.35 7.28
CA ALA A 110 7.67 -0.29 8.71
C ALA A 110 6.39 -0.34 9.53
N LEU A 111 6.25 -1.35 10.39
CA LEU A 111 5.08 -1.60 11.21
C LEU A 111 5.40 -1.53 12.70
N ARG A 112 4.43 -1.01 13.45
CA ARG A 112 4.38 -1.10 14.91
C ARG A 112 3.20 -1.94 15.35
N PHE A 113 3.49 -2.93 16.16
CA PHE A 113 2.49 -3.78 16.83
C PHE A 113 2.30 -3.31 18.27
N ASN A 114 1.07 -3.40 18.77
CA ASN A 114 0.76 -2.99 20.14
C ASN A 114 1.11 -4.10 21.15
N ASN A 115 1.03 -5.36 20.72
CA ASN A 115 1.36 -6.52 21.54
C ASN A 115 1.96 -7.67 20.69
N PRO A 116 2.57 -8.70 21.32
CA PRO A 116 3.16 -9.83 20.59
C PRO A 116 2.16 -10.72 19.83
N ALA A 117 0.89 -10.73 20.22
CA ALA A 117 -0.14 -11.51 19.51
C ALA A 117 -0.45 -10.90 18.14
N ASP A 118 -0.50 -9.57 18.03
CA ASP A 118 -0.69 -8.86 16.75
C ASP A 118 0.44 -9.21 15.75
N LEU A 119 1.70 -9.25 16.21
CA LEU A 119 2.84 -9.67 15.39
C LEU A 119 2.70 -11.12 14.92
N THR A 120 2.26 -12.01 15.82
CA THR A 120 2.01 -13.41 15.48
C THR A 120 0.91 -13.55 14.43
N GLN A 121 -0.15 -12.75 14.55
CA GLN A 121 -1.24 -12.69 13.58
C GLN A 121 -0.76 -12.20 12.21
N PHE A 122 0.13 -11.21 12.16
CA PHE A 122 0.77 -10.78 10.91
C PHE A 122 1.60 -11.90 10.26
N HIS A 123 2.42 -12.61 11.04
CA HIS A 123 3.19 -13.73 10.52
C HIS A 123 2.29 -14.82 9.92
N GLN A 124 1.20 -15.16 10.61
CA GLN A 124 0.22 -16.13 10.10
C GLN A 124 -0.46 -15.61 8.84
N PHE A 125 -0.85 -14.34 8.80
CA PHE A 125 -1.53 -13.73 7.67
C PHE A 125 -0.71 -13.83 6.38
N TYR A 126 0.52 -13.31 6.37
CA TYR A 126 1.27 -13.27 5.10
C TYR A 126 1.68 -14.67 4.63
N GLN A 127 1.88 -15.60 5.56
CA GLN A 127 2.17 -17.01 5.24
C GLN A 127 0.94 -17.73 4.69
N GLN A 128 -0.24 -17.54 5.28
CA GLN A 128 -1.49 -18.17 4.82
C GLN A 128 -1.93 -17.69 3.44
N HIS A 129 -1.58 -16.47 3.08
CA HIS A 129 -1.89 -15.87 1.78
C HIS A 129 -0.74 -15.99 0.77
N ASP A 130 0.33 -16.73 1.12
CA ASP A 130 1.52 -16.94 0.28
C ASP A 130 2.16 -15.62 -0.23
N PHE A 131 2.10 -14.55 0.58
CA PHE A 131 2.78 -13.31 0.25
C PHE A 131 4.30 -13.48 0.49
N PRO A 132 5.16 -13.23 -0.52
CA PRO A 132 6.61 -13.41 -0.44
C PRO A 132 7.27 -12.24 0.28
N VAL A 133 6.89 -12.04 1.54
CA VAL A 133 7.45 -11.01 2.42
C VAL A 133 8.89 -11.38 2.82
N HIS A 134 9.81 -10.46 2.62
CA HIS A 134 11.18 -10.54 3.13
C HIS A 134 11.30 -9.72 4.41
N ILE A 135 11.52 -10.36 5.55
CA ILE A 135 11.67 -9.67 6.84
C ILE A 135 13.09 -9.09 6.92
N ASP A 136 13.17 -7.76 7.01
CA ASP A 136 14.44 -7.02 7.11
C ASP A 136 14.85 -6.87 8.59
N ARG A 137 13.89 -6.60 9.48
CA ARG A 137 14.12 -6.35 10.91
C ARG A 137 12.89 -6.63 11.77
N VAL A 138 13.08 -7.03 13.03
CA VAL A 138 12.04 -7.24 14.07
C VAL A 138 12.31 -6.42 15.33
#